data_AF-A0A968XMF7-F1
#
_entry.id   AF-A0A968XMF7-F1
#
_cell.length_a   1.000
_cell.length_b   1.000
_cell.length_c   1.000
_cell.angle_alpha   90.00
_cell.angle_beta   90.00
_cell.angle_gamma   90.00
#
_symmetry.space_group_name_H-M   'P 1'
#
loop_
_entity.id
_entity.type
_entity.pdbx_description
1 polymer ?
#
loop_
_entity_poly.entity_id
_entity_poly.type
_entity_poly.pdbx_seq_one_letter_code
_entity_poly.pdbx_strand_id
1 'polypeptide(L)'
;MNIKNETADRRTNRTQKALRNALIELILEKHYDTISVQDIIDRADIGRSTFYNHFRDKEDLFRGDWERVLHHFVEQITAENLREGRIFPIRGTV
;
A
#
# COMPACT_ATOMS: atom_id res chain seq x y z
N MET A 1 -27.64 -13.13 -3.75
CA MET A 1 -26.69 -12.00 -3.70
C MET A 1 -26.98 -11.21 -2.43
N ASN A 2 -26.09 -11.22 -1.43
CA ASN A 2 -26.40 -10.90 -0.04
C ASN A 2 -25.94 -9.47 0.35
N ILE A 3 -26.86 -8.51 0.31
CA ILE A 3 -26.60 -7.05 0.45
C ILE A 3 -25.88 -6.68 1.76
N LYS A 4 -26.01 -7.50 2.82
CA LYS A 4 -25.38 -7.22 4.13
C LYS A 4 -23.84 -7.34 4.13
N ASN A 5 -23.24 -8.13 3.22
CA ASN A 5 -21.77 -8.28 3.15
C ASN A 5 -21.11 -7.25 2.23
N GLU A 6 -21.86 -6.69 1.29
CA GLU A 6 -21.31 -5.80 0.26
C GLU A 6 -20.90 -4.43 0.84
N THR A 7 -21.66 -3.93 1.82
CA THR A 7 -21.35 -2.66 2.51
C THR A 7 -20.19 -2.80 3.47
N ALA A 8 -20.07 -3.94 4.17
CA ALA A 8 -18.94 -4.25 5.03
C ALA A 8 -17.64 -4.35 4.22
N ASP A 9 -17.69 -5.02 3.08
CA ASP A 9 -16.57 -5.14 2.14
C ASP A 9 -16.13 -3.76 1.61
N ARG A 10 -17.08 -2.91 1.20
CA ARG A 10 -16.78 -1.52 0.79
C ARG A 10 -16.12 -0.71 1.90
N ARG A 11 -16.55 -0.84 3.16
CA ARG A 11 -15.94 -0.14 4.30
C ARG A 11 -14.53 -0.64 4.59
N THR A 12 -14.32 -1.95 4.54
CA THR A 12 -13.00 -2.58 4.65
C THR A 12 -12.06 -2.07 3.57
N ASN A 13 -12.50 -2.07 2.31
CA ASN A 13 -11.69 -1.59 1.18
C ASN A 13 -11.33 -0.11 1.29
N ARG A 14 -12.26 0.74 1.72
CA ARG A 14 -11.97 2.17 1.98
C ARG A 14 -10.92 2.35 3.07
N THR A 15 -11.03 1.60 4.15
CA THR A 15 -10.10 1.67 5.29
C THR A 15 -8.70 1.21 4.88
N GLN A 16 -8.60 0.05 4.22
CA GLN A 16 -7.31 -0.45 3.74
C GLN A 16 -6.66 0.52 2.74
N LYS A 17 -7.45 1.14 1.85
CA LYS A 17 -6.94 2.15 0.90
C LYS A 17 -6.40 3.39 1.60
N ALA A 18 -7.11 3.91 2.60
CA ALA A 18 -6.66 5.08 3.37
C ALA A 18 -5.34 4.81 4.09
N LEU A 19 -5.22 3.67 4.77
CA LEU A 19 -3.99 3.26 5.46
C LEU A 19 -2.81 3.07 4.50
N ARG A 20 -3.04 2.50 3.31
CA ARG A 20 -2.02 2.33 2.26
C ARG A 20 -1.51 3.67 1.75
N ASN A 21 -2.43 4.56 1.37
CA ASN A 21 -2.06 5.89 0.89
C ASN A 21 -1.24 6.66 1.93
N ALA A 22 -1.66 6.62 3.20
CA ALA A 22 -0.93 7.24 4.30
C ALA A 22 0.50 6.68 4.43
N LEU A 23 0.68 5.35 4.34
CA LEU A 23 2.00 4.74 4.38
C LEU A 23 2.88 5.19 3.21
N ILE A 24 2.34 5.21 1.98
CA ILE A 24 3.08 5.64 0.78
C ILE A 24 3.52 7.10 0.92
N GLU A 25 2.61 8.00 1.32
CA GLU A 25 2.93 9.41 1.55
C GLU A 25 4.03 9.58 2.59
N LEU A 26 3.97 8.84 3.71
CA LEU A 26 5.00 8.88 4.74
C LEU A 26 6.35 8.35 4.25
N ILE A 27 6.37 7.33 3.38
CA ILE A 27 7.61 6.81 2.76
C ILE A 27 8.25 7.85 1.82
N LEU A 28 7.43 8.66 1.15
CA LEU A 28 7.91 9.76 0.31
C LEU A 28 8.47 10.93 1.14
N GLU A 29 8.04 11.06 2.39
CA GLU A 29 8.47 12.15 3.31
C GLU A 29 9.66 11.76 4.20
N LYS A 30 9.75 10.50 4.66
CA LYS A 30 10.78 10.05 5.60
C LYS A 30 11.15 8.57 5.41
N HIS A 31 12.31 8.18 5.95
CA HIS A 31 12.79 6.80 5.89
C HIS A 31 11.77 5.82 6.49
N TYR A 32 11.47 4.73 5.76
CA TYR A 32 10.49 3.72 6.15
C TYR A 32 10.66 3.20 7.58
N ASP A 33 11.90 2.95 8.00
CA ASP A 33 12.20 2.42 9.33
C ASP A 33 11.79 3.36 10.47
N THR A 34 11.70 4.67 10.19
CA THR A 34 11.29 5.70 11.15
C THR A 34 9.77 5.87 11.23
N ILE A 35 9.01 5.27 10.31
CA ILE A 35 7.55 5.31 10.29
C ILE A 35 7.01 4.35 11.35
N SER A 36 6.16 4.85 12.23
CA SER A 36 5.42 4.08 13.23
C SER A 36 3.98 3.81 12.79
N VAL A 37 3.33 2.82 13.41
CA VAL A 37 1.87 2.62 13.23
C VAL A 37 1.09 3.87 13.63
N GLN A 38 1.57 4.63 14.63
CA GLN A 38 0.92 5.87 15.07
C GLN A 38 0.91 6.93 13.97
N ASP A 39 2.04 7.15 13.29
CA ASP A 39 2.12 8.09 12.17
C ASP A 39 1.10 7.75 11.06
N ILE A 40 0.97 6.46 10.75
CA ILE A 40 0.09 5.98 9.67
C ILE A 40 -1.37 6.21 10.04
N ILE A 41 -1.77 5.84 11.26
CA ILE A 41 -3.18 5.97 11.69
C ILE A 41 -3.59 7.43 11.87
N ASP A 42 -2.66 8.30 12.30
CA ASP A 42 -2.89 9.74 12.41
C ASP A 42 -3.07 10.38 11.04
N ARG A 43 -2.21 10.02 10.06
CA ARG A 43 -2.32 10.50 8.68
C ARG A 43 -3.58 10.00 7.99
N ALA A 44 -3.98 8.76 8.24
CA ALA A 44 -5.15 8.15 7.60
C ALA A 44 -6.49 8.54 8.25
N ASP A 45 -6.47 9.21 9.41
CA ASP A 45 -7.65 9.45 10.24
C ASP A 45 -8.41 8.16 10.58
N ILE A 46 -7.68 7.14 11.03
CA ILE A 46 -8.22 5.82 11.36
C ILE A 46 -7.89 5.47 12.82
N GLY A 47 -8.85 4.89 13.53
CA GLY A 47 -8.62 4.45 14.90
C GLY A 47 -7.64 3.27 14.98
N ARG A 48 -6.80 3.24 16.02
CA ARG A 48 -5.84 2.15 16.29
C ARG A 48 -6.48 0.76 16.26
N SER A 49 -7.65 0.58 16.90
CA SER A 49 -8.35 -0.71 16.89
C SER A 49 -8.81 -1.12 15.48
N THR A 50 -9.17 -0.14 14.64
CA THR A 50 -9.53 -0.39 13.24
C THR A 50 -8.31 -0.83 12.43
N PHE A 51 -7.13 -0.24 12.66
CA PHE A 51 -5.88 -0.72 12.05
C PHE A 51 -5.64 -2.19 12.38
N TYR A 52 -5.68 -2.55 13.67
CA TYR A 52 -5.39 -3.92 14.10
C TYR A 52 -6.45 -4.95 13.72
N ASN A 53 -7.66 -4.52 13.36
CA ASN A 53 -8.65 -5.41 12.74
C ASN A 53 -8.28 -5.80 11.30
N HIS A 54 -7.39 -5.05 10.64
CA HIS A 54 -6.99 -5.28 9.25
C HIS A 54 -5.54 -5.76 9.12
N PHE A 55 -4.64 -5.31 9.99
CA PHE A 55 -3.20 -5.54 9.87
C PHE A 55 -2.56 -5.81 11.22
N ARG A 56 -1.56 -6.70 11.26
CA ARG A 56 -0.82 -7.00 12.49
C ARG A 56 0.17 -5.92 12.88
N ASP A 57 0.82 -5.31 11.89
CA ASP A 57 1.87 -4.30 12.05
C ASP A 57 2.07 -3.51 10.75
N LYS A 58 3.04 -2.58 10.75
CA LYS A 58 3.42 -1.78 9.58
C LYS A 58 3.90 -2.66 8.41
N GLU A 59 4.65 -3.73 8.69
CA GLU A 59 5.17 -4.63 7.67
C GLU A 59 4.05 -5.42 6.98
N ASP A 60 3.01 -5.77 7.71
CA ASP A 60 1.83 -6.45 7.20
C ASP A 60 1.03 -5.55 6.25
N LEU A 61 0.87 -4.28 6.61
CA LEU A 61 0.31 -3.26 5.72
C LEU A 61 1.17 -3.10 4.46
N PHE A 62 2.48 -2.99 4.62
CA PHE A 62 3.42 -2.82 3.51
C PHE A 62 3.40 -4.01 2.55
N ARG A 63 3.50 -5.26 3.05
CA ARG A 63 3.48 -6.48 2.23
C ARG A 63 2.19 -6.62 1.43
N GLY A 64 1.04 -6.36 2.05
CA GLY A 64 -0.24 -6.43 1.37
C GLY A 64 -0.39 -5.40 0.24
N ASP A 65 0.43 -4.34 0.24
CA ASP A 65 0.53 -3.38 -0.86
C ASP A 65 1.59 -3.78 -1.89
N TRP A 66 2.73 -4.28 -1.41
CA TRP A 66 3.84 -4.70 -2.24
C TRP A 66 3.46 -5.79 -3.24
N GLU A 67 2.67 -6.79 -2.85
CA GLU A 67 2.20 -7.83 -3.79
C GLU A 67 1.39 -7.24 -4.96
N ARG A 68 0.54 -6.25 -4.67
CA ARG A 68 -0.32 -5.62 -5.68
C ARG A 68 0.48 -4.71 -6.62
N VAL A 69 1.41 -3.97 -6.03
CA VAL A 69 2.32 -3.07 -6.73
C VAL A 69 3.28 -3.87 -7.61
N LEU A 70 3.91 -4.92 -7.07
CA LEU A 70 4.78 -5.83 -7.82
C LEU A 70 4.04 -6.52 -8.95
N HIS A 71 2.80 -7.00 -8.73
CA HIS A 71 2.01 -7.62 -9.79
C HIS A 71 1.80 -6.66 -10.96
N HIS A 72 1.45 -5.40 -10.67
CA HIS A 72 1.31 -4.36 -11.69
C HIS A 72 2.64 -4.03 -12.39
N PHE A 73 3.75 -4.02 -11.64
CA PHE A 73 5.07 -3.75 -12.20
C PHE A 73 5.58 -4.88 -13.09
N VAL A 74 5.40 -6.15 -12.69
CA VAL A 74 5.83 -7.33 -13.46
C VAL A 74 5.16 -7.36 -14.83
N GLU A 75 3.90 -6.96 -14.93
CA GLU A 75 3.18 -6.82 -16.22
C GLU A 75 3.79 -5.75 -17.13
N GLN A 76 4.53 -4.78 -16.57
CA GLN A 76 5.17 -3.69 -17.30
C GLN A 76 6.67 -3.89 -17.52
N ILE A 77 7.28 -4.93 -16.94
CA ILE A 77 8.68 -5.26 -17.20
C ILE A 77 8.80 -5.88 -18.59
N THR A 78 9.51 -5.17 -19.48
CA THR A 78 9.86 -5.70 -20.80
C THR A 78 11.12 -6.56 -20.73
N ALA A 79 11.33 -7.42 -21.72
CA ALA A 79 12.59 -8.14 -21.88
C ALA A 79 13.80 -7.18 -22.00
N GLU A 80 13.58 -5.97 -22.52
CA GLU A 80 14.61 -4.94 -22.66
C GLU A 80 15.01 -4.35 -21.30
N ASN A 81 14.03 -4.04 -20.44
CA ASN A 81 14.27 -3.57 -19.07
C ASN A 81 15.13 -4.55 -18.26
N LEU A 82 14.89 -5.86 -18.40
CA LEU A 82 15.65 -6.91 -17.73
C LEU A 82 17.09 -7.00 -18.24
N ARG A 83 17.31 -6.84 -19.56
CA ARG A 83 18.65 -6.87 -20.16
C ARG A 83 19.51 -5.69 -19.71
N GLU A 84 18.87 -4.57 -19.40
CA GLU A 84 19.54 -3.35 -18.95
C GLU A 84 19.62 -3.23 -17.42
N GLY A 85 19.12 -4.23 -16.67
CA GLY A 85 19.11 -4.20 -15.21
C GLY A 85 18.16 -3.15 -14.61
N ARG A 86 17.23 -2.61 -15.41
CA ARG A 86 16.28 -1.58 -15.01
C ARG A 86 14.97 -2.21 -14.52
N ILE A 87 14.93 -2.57 -13.24
CA ILE A 87 13.76 -3.26 -12.64
C ILE A 87 12.55 -2.32 -12.48
N PHE A 88 12.80 -1.02 -12.33
CA PHE A 88 11.75 -0.02 -12.23
C PHE A 88 11.51 0.65 -13.59
N PRO A 89 10.27 0.61 -14.12
CA PRO A 89 9.89 1.49 -15.22
C PRO A 89 9.77 2.91 -14.66
N ILE A 90 10.90 3.60 -14.49
CA ILE A 90 10.89 5.05 -14.38
C ILE A 90 10.42 5.56 -15.74
N ARG A 91 9.20 6.09 -15.82
CA ARG A 91 8.77 6.84 -17.00
C ARG A 91 9.83 7.91 -17.22
N GLY A 92 10.61 7.78 -18.30
CA GLY A 92 11.56 8.78 -18.71
C GLY A 92 10.82 10.10 -18.86
N THR A 93 11.04 11.03 -17.93
CA THR A 93 10.81 12.45 -18.18
C THR A 93 12.08 12.92 -18.89
N VAL A 94 12.02 12.89 -20.22
CA VAL A 94 12.73 13.89 -21.04
C VAL A 94 11.84 15.11 -21.15
#